data_AF-A0A1C3PBJ8-F1
#
_entry.id   AF-A0A1C3PBJ8-F1
#
_cell.length_a   1.000
_cell.length_b   1.000
_cell.length_c   1.000
_cell.angle_alpha   90.00
_cell.angle_beta   90.00
_cell.angle_gamma   90.00
#
_symmetry.space_group_name_H-M   'P 1'
#
loop_
_entity.id
_entity.type
_entity.pdbx_description
1 polymer ?
#
loop_
_entity_poly.entity_id
_entity_poly.type
_entity_poly.pdbx_seq_one_letter_code
_entity_poly.pdbx_strand_id
1 'polypeptide(L)'
;MTERKKILLRLDPAVHDALARWATAELRSTNAQIEFLLRRALSDAGRLPGNVGCIPRRGRPSKPEPAPGNRPEPDPGATSEPISGPTSGPTSADGPGSDRPESSGHGIDT
;
A
#
# COMPACT_ATOMS: atom_id res chain seq x y z
N MET A 1 14.98 3.72 -5.58
CA MET A 1 14.86 2.38 -4.97
C MET A 1 15.89 1.48 -5.61
N THR A 2 16.68 0.71 -4.86
CA THR A 2 17.60 -0.28 -5.44
C THR A 2 16.78 -1.33 -6.18
N GLU A 3 16.98 -1.45 -7.49
CA GLU A 3 16.28 -2.42 -8.33
C GLU A 3 16.65 -3.84 -7.90
N ARG A 4 15.65 -4.68 -7.57
CA ARG A 4 15.88 -6.08 -7.17
C ARG A 4 15.90 -6.96 -8.40
N LYS A 5 17.04 -7.61 -8.65
CA LYS A 5 17.18 -8.56 -9.74
C LYS A 5 16.46 -9.87 -9.39
N LYS A 6 15.46 -10.25 -10.19
CA LYS A 6 14.82 -11.56 -10.10
C LYS A 6 15.64 -12.56 -10.93
N ILE A 7 16.08 -13.64 -10.30
CA ILE A 7 16.83 -14.72 -10.94
C ILE A 7 16.17 -16.06 -10.63
N LEU A 8 16.21 -17.00 -11.59
CA LEU A 8 15.81 -18.38 -11.36
C LEU A 8 17.03 -19.13 -10.78
N LEU A 9 16.98 -19.48 -9.50
CA LEU A 9 17.97 -20.38 -8.90
C LEU A 9 17.61 -21.83 -9.21
N ARG A 10 18.59 -22.60 -9.67
CA ARG A 10 18.52 -24.06 -9.64
C ARG A 10 19.04 -24.54 -8.30
N LEU A 11 18.15 -25.08 -7.48
CA LEU A 11 18.47 -25.60 -6.17
C LEU A 11 17.93 -27.01 -6.06
N ASP A 12 18.65 -27.87 -5.35
CA ASP A 12 18.14 -29.17 -4.93
C ASP A 12 16.86 -28.97 -4.08
N PRO A 13 15.77 -29.71 -4.35
CA PRO A 13 14.51 -29.55 -3.60
C PRO A 13 14.67 -29.75 -2.09
N ALA A 14 15.49 -30.69 -1.64
CA ALA A 14 15.71 -30.95 -0.22
C ALA A 14 16.43 -29.78 0.46
N VAL A 15 17.35 -29.11 -0.26
CA VAL A 15 18.04 -27.91 0.23
C VAL A 15 17.07 -26.73 0.29
N HIS A 16 16.21 -26.57 -0.72
CA HIS A 16 15.16 -25.56 -0.69
C HIS A 16 14.26 -25.73 0.54
N ASP A 17 13.84 -26.96 0.82
CA ASP A 17 12.94 -27.26 1.94
C ASP A 17 13.62 -27.03 3.29
N ALA A 18 14.90 -27.37 3.42
CA ALA A 18 15.68 -27.06 4.61
C ALA A 18 15.77 -25.54 4.85
N LEU A 19 16.01 -24.75 3.79
CA LEU A 19 16.03 -23.29 3.87
C LEU A 19 14.67 -22.71 4.23
N ALA A 20 13.58 -23.24 3.66
CA ALA A 20 12.23 -22.82 3.97
C ALA A 20 11.89 -23.07 5.45
N ARG A 21 12.18 -24.27 5.96
CA ARG A 21 11.98 -24.60 7.39
C ARG A 21 12.78 -23.69 8.32
N TRP A 22 14.04 -23.41 7.97
CA TRP A 22 14.87 -22.50 8.76
C TRP A 22 14.34 -21.07 8.72
N ALA A 23 13.91 -20.58 7.55
CA ALA A 23 13.31 -19.26 7.41
C ALA A 23 12.05 -19.11 8.28
N THR A 24 11.19 -20.15 8.33
CA THR A 24 10.01 -20.17 9.20
C THR A 24 10.38 -20.09 10.67
N ALA A 25 11.39 -20.84 11.12
CA ALA A 25 11.87 -20.78 12.51
C ALA A 25 12.38 -19.37 12.90
N GLU A 26 12.98 -18.66 11.95
CA GLU A 26 13.49 -17.30 12.13
C GLU A 26 12.44 -16.20 11.85
N LEU A 27 11.19 -16.59 11.57
CA LEU A 27 10.10 -15.69 11.16
C LEU A 27 10.48 -14.81 9.94
N ARG A 28 11.24 -15.34 8.97
CA ARG A 28 11.63 -14.67 7.72
C ARG A 28 10.96 -15.33 6.51
N SER A 29 10.87 -14.60 5.41
CA SER A 29 10.55 -15.24 4.13
C SER A 29 11.77 -16.03 3.64
N THR A 30 11.54 -17.09 2.87
CA THR A 30 12.62 -17.89 2.27
C THR A 30 13.58 -17.02 1.45
N ASN A 31 13.06 -16.05 0.68
CA ASN A 31 13.91 -15.15 -0.11
C ASN A 31 14.77 -14.23 0.77
N ALA A 32 14.22 -13.72 1.88
CA ALA A 32 15.00 -12.91 2.82
C ALA A 32 16.09 -13.74 3.52
N GLN A 33 15.80 -15.01 3.83
CA GLN A 33 16.79 -15.93 4.39
C GLN A 33 17.91 -16.23 3.38
N ILE A 34 17.57 -16.51 2.12
CA ILE A 34 18.56 -16.70 1.04
C ILE A 34 19.45 -15.47 0.89
N GLU A 35 18.86 -14.27 0.83
CA GLU A 35 19.62 -13.03 0.71
C GLU A 35 20.57 -12.81 1.90
N PHE A 36 20.11 -13.07 3.12
CA PHE A 36 20.93 -12.99 4.32
C PHE A 36 22.15 -13.92 4.24
N LEU A 37 21.95 -15.17 3.83
CA LEU A 37 23.03 -16.15 3.69
C LEU A 37 24.03 -15.76 2.61
N LEU A 38 23.56 -15.29 1.46
CA LEU A 38 24.44 -14.83 0.38
C LEU A 38 25.28 -13.63 0.81
N ARG A 39 24.67 -12.63 1.46
CA ARG A 39 25.41 -11.46 1.99
C ARG A 39 26.43 -11.88 3.03
N ARG A 40 26.07 -12.77 3.95
CA ARG A 40 26.99 -13.30 4.96
C ARG A 40 28.15 -14.04 4.30
N ALA A 41 27.89 -15.00 3.41
CA ALA A 41 28.92 -15.76 2.71
C ALA A 41 29.86 -14.87 1.90
N LEU A 42 29.35 -13.83 1.22
CA LEU A 42 30.17 -12.84 0.52
C LEU A 42 31.02 -12.01 1.49
N SER A 43 30.48 -11.64 2.65
CA SER A 43 31.21 -10.89 3.68
C SER A 43 32.33 -11.73 4.27
N ASP A 44 32.02 -12.97 4.66
CA ASP A 44 32.97 -13.94 5.23
C ASP A 44 34.09 -14.26 4.23
N ALA A 45 33.78 -14.28 2.92
CA ALA A 45 34.77 -14.45 1.85
C ALA A 45 35.55 -13.17 1.49
N GLY A 46 35.24 -12.02 2.10
CA GLY A 46 35.85 -10.73 1.76
C GLY A 46 35.49 -10.21 0.36
N ARG A 47 34.38 -10.68 -0.22
CA ARG A 47 33.93 -10.38 -1.59
C ARG A 47 32.67 -9.51 -1.62
N LEU A 48 32.19 -9.04 -0.48
CA LEU A 48 31.01 -8.18 -0.43
C LEU A 48 31.35 -6.81 -1.08
N PRO A 49 30.61 -6.38 -2.12
CA PRO A 49 30.83 -5.06 -2.71
C PRO A 49 30.51 -3.93 -1.70
N GLY A 50 31.26 -2.83 -1.75
CA GLY A 50 31.06 -1.68 -0.85
C GLY A 50 29.77 -0.88 -1.09
N ASN A 51 29.06 -1.13 -2.20
CA ASN A 51 27.83 -0.44 -2.60
C ASN A 51 26.55 -1.21 -2.24
N VAL A 52 26.63 -2.32 -1.50
CA VAL A 52 25.45 -3.11 -1.15
C VAL A 52 24.62 -2.34 -0.11
N GLY A 53 23.46 -1.84 -0.52
CA GLY A 53 22.54 -1.11 0.36
C GLY A 53 22.06 -1.93 1.55
N CYS A 54 21.72 -1.24 2.64
CA CYS A 54 21.20 -1.83 3.89
C CYS A 54 19.99 -2.73 3.62
N ILE A 55 19.84 -3.84 4.36
CA ILE A 55 18.63 -4.66 4.30
C ILE A 55 17.44 -3.78 4.71
N PRO A 56 16.41 -3.60 3.85
CA PRO A 56 15.26 -2.76 4.19
C PRO A 56 14.52 -3.30 5.41
N ARG A 57 14.13 -2.42 6.33
CA ARG A 57 13.38 -2.82 7.53
C ARG A 57 12.02 -3.39 7.17
N ARG A 58 11.54 -4.31 8.01
CA ARG A 58 10.22 -4.92 7.90
C ARG A 58 9.14 -3.86 8.16
N GLY A 59 8.16 -3.77 7.26
CA GLY A 59 7.03 -2.84 7.38
C GLY A 59 6.84 -1.99 6.12
N ARG A 60 5.63 -2.08 5.55
CA ARG A 60 5.03 -1.31 4.44
C ARG A 60 6.02 -0.68 3.42
N PRO A 61 6.09 -1.17 2.16
CA PRO A 61 6.73 -0.39 1.11
C PRO A 61 6.05 0.98 1.00
N SER A 62 6.85 2.06 0.94
CA SER A 62 6.33 3.39 0.58
C SER A 62 5.60 3.26 -0.75
N LYS A 63 4.32 3.66 -0.78
CA LYS A 63 3.52 3.69 -2.00
C LYS A 63 4.26 4.58 -3.01
N PRO A 64 4.66 4.09 -4.18
CA PRO A 64 5.09 4.99 -5.23
C PRO A 64 3.88 5.86 -5.57
N GLU A 65 4.03 7.17 -5.38
CA GLU A 65 3.06 8.18 -5.78
C GLU A 65 2.82 7.99 -7.29
N PRO A 66 1.58 7.81 -7.75
CA PRO A 66 1.32 7.70 -9.17
C PRO A 66 1.72 9.03 -9.82
N ALA A 67 2.62 8.96 -10.80
CA ALA A 67 3.02 10.11 -11.60
C ALA A 67 1.77 10.79 -12.20
N PRO A 68 1.68 12.12 -12.21
CA PRO A 68 0.56 12.83 -12.80
C PRO A 68 0.65 12.71 -14.32
N GLY A 69 0.02 11.67 -14.88
CA GLY A 69 0.09 11.41 -16.32
C GLY A 69 -0.94 10.43 -16.87
N ASN A 70 -1.36 9.42 -16.11
CA ASN A 70 -2.38 8.47 -16.59
C ASN A 70 -3.74 8.76 -15.97
N ARG A 71 -4.41 9.80 -16.46
CA ARG A 71 -5.87 9.80 -16.51
C ARG A 71 -6.26 9.00 -17.76
N PRO A 72 -7.00 7.88 -17.67
CA PRO A 72 -7.67 7.37 -18.85
C PRO A 72 -8.66 8.44 -19.30
N GLU A 73 -8.53 8.91 -20.55
CA GLU A 73 -9.49 9.83 -21.15
C GLU A 73 -10.89 9.20 -21.12
N PRO A 74 -11.94 9.96 -20.81
CA PRO A 74 -13.31 9.47 -20.96
C PRO A 74 -13.62 9.28 -22.44
N ASP A 75 -14.03 8.06 -22.79
CA ASP A 75 -14.48 7.66 -24.12
C ASP A 75 -15.63 8.57 -24.62
N PRO A 76 -15.50 9.27 -25.76
CA PRO A 76 -16.55 10.15 -26.28
C PRO A 76 -17.60 9.32 -27.02
N GLY A 77 -18.36 8.51 -26.28
CA GLY A 77 -19.22 7.49 -26.90
C GLY A 77 -20.33 6.94 -26.01
N ALA A 78 -20.97 7.76 -25.18
CA ALA A 78 -22.21 7.37 -24.51
C ALA A 78 -23.25 8.48 -24.62
N THR A 79 -24.10 8.35 -25.64
CA THR A 79 -25.37 9.07 -25.78
C THR A 79 -26.28 8.68 -24.62
N SER A 80 -26.53 9.62 -23.70
CA SER A 80 -27.59 9.49 -22.69
C SER A 80 -28.85 10.17 -23.22
N GLU A 81 -29.84 9.38 -23.62
CA GLU A 81 -31.17 9.89 -23.99
C GLU A 81 -31.91 10.48 -22.77
N PRO A 82 -32.68 11.57 -22.93
CA PRO A 82 -33.50 12.12 -21.85
C PRO A 82 -34.88 11.46 -21.83
N ILE A 83 -35.16 10.63 -20.80
CA ILE A 83 -36.52 10.14 -20.54
C ILE A 83 -37.31 11.19 -19.76
N SER A 84 -38.39 11.67 -20.37
CA SER A 84 -39.34 12.63 -19.80
C SER A 84 -40.55 11.95 -19.13
N GLY A 85 -40.85 12.39 -17.90
CA GLY A 85 -42.20 12.57 -17.32
C GLY A 85 -42.83 11.42 -16.50
N PRO A 86 -43.94 11.66 -15.74
CA PRO A 86 -44.62 12.92 -15.44
C PRO A 86 -44.99 13.20 -13.95
N THR A 87 -45.42 14.45 -13.75
CA THR A 87 -46.05 15.20 -12.64
C THR A 87 -47.02 14.46 -11.71
N SER A 88 -47.02 14.80 -10.40
CA SER A 88 -48.19 15.15 -9.55
C SER A 88 -47.78 15.49 -8.09
N GLY A 89 -48.19 16.67 -7.59
CA GLY A 89 -48.29 16.97 -6.14
C GLY A 89 -49.63 16.44 -5.56
N PRO A 90 -50.14 16.91 -4.39
CA PRO A 90 -49.70 18.05 -3.58
C PRO A 90 -49.76 17.89 -2.03
N THR A 91 -49.27 18.93 -1.34
CA THR A 91 -49.83 19.64 -0.15
C THR A 91 -49.52 19.23 1.31
N SER A 92 -49.54 20.31 2.12
CA SER A 92 -49.59 20.48 3.59
C SER A 92 -48.25 20.35 4.34
N ALA A 93 -47.63 21.47 4.77
CA ALA A 93 -48.00 22.37 5.88
C ALA A 93 -47.83 21.72 7.26
N ASP A 94 -46.76 22.07 7.99
CA ASP A 94 -46.85 22.83 9.25
C ASP A 94 -45.43 23.20 9.75
N GLY A 95 -45.26 24.39 10.31
CA GLY A 95 -44.13 24.75 11.18
C GLY A 95 -44.45 24.36 12.64
N PRO A 96 -43.84 24.93 13.70
CA PRO A 96 -42.73 25.89 13.79
C PRO A 96 -41.53 25.31 14.60
N GLY A 97 -40.31 25.85 14.52
CA GLY A 97 -39.86 26.94 15.39
C GLY A 97 -39.17 26.41 16.66
N SER A 98 -37.86 26.60 16.76
CA SER A 98 -37.20 26.81 18.06
C SER A 98 -35.76 27.25 17.87
N ASP A 99 -35.47 28.33 18.58
CA ASP A 99 -34.26 29.11 18.63
C ASP A 99 -32.95 28.36 18.97
N ARG A 100 -31.89 28.97 18.46
CA ARG A 100 -30.52 29.12 19.03
C ARG A 100 -30.46 29.06 20.58
N PRO A 101 -29.29 28.79 21.21
CA PRO A 101 -28.00 29.40 20.82
C PRO A 101 -26.72 28.57 20.98
N GLU A 102 -25.70 29.16 20.35
CA GLU A 102 -24.27 28.91 20.44
C GLU A 102 -23.77 28.90 21.90
N SER A 103 -22.96 27.91 22.26
CA SER A 103 -22.05 28.01 23.41
C SER A 103 -20.62 28.07 22.89
N SER A 104 -20.13 29.30 22.81
CA SER A 104 -18.73 29.65 22.69
C SER A 104 -18.31 30.28 24.02
N GLY A 105 -17.14 29.93 24.54
CA GLY A 105 -16.62 30.49 25.80
C GLY A 105 -15.85 29.44 26.60
N HIS A 106 -14.57 29.24 26.33
CA HIS A 106 -13.44 30.05 26.84
C HIS A 106 -13.10 29.67 28.28
N GLY A 107 -11.86 29.21 28.44
CA GLY A 107 -11.33 28.72 29.70
C GLY A 107 -11.04 29.81 30.72
N ILE A 108 -10.72 29.34 31.92
CA ILE A 108 -9.84 30.02 32.84
C ILE A 108 -9.23 28.96 33.77
N ASP A 109 -7.91 29.03 33.86
CA ASP A 109 -7.06 28.44 34.88
C ASP A 109 -7.51 28.84 36.29
N THR A 110 -7.40 27.93 37.26
CA THR A 110 -6.77 28.15 38.58
C THR A 110 -6.53 26.78 39.22
#